data_AF-A0A183DEF0-F1
#
_entry.id   AF-A0A183DEF0-F1
#
_cell.length_a   1.000
_cell.length_b   1.000
_cell.length_c   1.000
_cell.angle_alpha   90.00
_cell.angle_beta   90.00
_cell.angle_gamma   90.00
#
_symmetry.space_group_name_H-M   'P 1'
#
loop_
_entity.id
_entity.type
_entity.pdbx_description
1 polymer ?
#
loop_
_entity_poly.entity_id
_entity_poly.type
_entity_poly.pdbx_seq_one_letter_code
_entity_poly.pdbx_strand_id
1 'polypeptide(L)'
;MHYGAYGFAVDPYVPTITTRDRYQQFTIGQREGPSFLDYAAVNMAYRCTEHCSYLHCEHGGYPNPNNCAQCLCPDGFAGPACERVQQTPCGALINVLQAILLHNIHA
;
A
#
# COMPACT_ATOMS: atom_id res chain seq x y z
N MET A 1 -11.56 4.99 5.39
CA MET A 1 -12.86 5.54 5.92
C MET A 1 -14.12 5.13 5.11
N HIS A 2 -14.23 3.88 4.63
CA HIS A 2 -15.32 3.50 3.71
C HIS A 2 -16.40 2.65 4.39
N TYR A 3 -17.66 2.75 3.96
CA TYR A 3 -18.72 1.81 4.37
C TYR A 3 -18.45 0.39 3.86
N GLY A 4 -18.95 -0.62 4.57
CA GLY A 4 -18.94 -2.00 4.09
C GLY A 4 -20.07 -2.27 3.09
N ALA A 5 -20.00 -3.43 2.42
CA ALA A 5 -20.91 -3.79 1.33
C ALA A 5 -22.40 -3.79 1.72
N TYR A 6 -22.71 -4.11 2.98
CA TYR A 6 -24.07 -4.21 3.53
C TYR A 6 -24.46 -3.03 4.43
N GLY A 7 -23.76 -1.90 4.32
CA GLY A 7 -24.04 -0.70 5.12
C GLY A 7 -25.50 -0.27 4.97
N PHE A 8 -26.24 -0.25 6.09
CA PHE A 8 -27.66 0.11 6.15
C PHE A 8 -28.59 -0.74 5.25
N ALA A 9 -28.21 -1.98 4.92
CA ALA A 9 -29.04 -2.86 4.12
C ALA A 9 -30.35 -3.24 4.85
N VAL A 10 -31.47 -3.19 4.11
CA VAL A 10 -32.78 -3.66 4.59
C VAL A 10 -32.82 -5.19 4.61
N ASP A 11 -32.30 -5.81 3.55
CA ASP A 11 -32.05 -7.25 3.47
C ASP A 11 -30.56 -7.52 3.75
N PRO A 12 -30.19 -8.23 4.83
CA PRO A 12 -28.79 -8.49 5.18
C PRO A 12 -28.04 -9.37 4.17
N TYR A 13 -28.73 -10.01 3.22
CA TYR A 13 -28.14 -10.84 2.17
C TYR A 13 -27.94 -10.10 0.85
N VAL A 14 -28.42 -8.86 0.72
CA VAL A 14 -28.29 -8.04 -0.49
C VAL A 14 -27.39 -6.84 -0.21
N PRO A 15 -26.23 -6.71 -0.89
CA PRO A 15 -25.34 -5.58 -0.68
C PRO A 15 -25.96 -4.27 -1.17
N THR A 16 -25.86 -3.21 -0.36
CA THR A 16 -26.24 -1.84 -0.74
C THR A 16 -25.15 -1.14 -1.54
N ILE A 17 -23.90 -1.57 -1.38
CA ILE A 17 -22.73 -1.03 -2.07
C ILE A 17 -22.02 -2.16 -2.79
N THR A 18 -22.04 -2.11 -4.12
CA THR A 18 -21.26 -3.00 -4.98
C THR A 18 -20.11 -2.26 -5.63
N THR A 19 -18.90 -2.80 -5.53
CA THR A 19 -17.74 -2.24 -6.24
C THR A 19 -17.88 -2.49 -7.74
N ARG A 20 -17.41 -1.54 -8.56
CA ARG A 20 -17.41 -1.73 -10.02
C ARG A 20 -16.50 -2.87 -10.44
N ASP A 21 -15.32 -2.96 -9.83
CA ASP A 21 -14.47 -4.13 -9.93
C ASP A 21 -14.91 -5.16 -8.89
N ARG A 22 -15.41 -6.31 -9.36
CA ARG A 22 -15.88 -7.41 -8.51
C ARG A 22 -14.80 -7.95 -7.58
N TYR A 23 -13.52 -7.86 -7.96
CA TYR A 23 -12.42 -8.36 -7.14
C TYR A 23 -12.16 -7.49 -5.90
N GLN A 24 -12.67 -6.27 -5.89
CA GLN A 24 -12.57 -5.33 -4.77
C GLN A 24 -13.78 -5.39 -3.82
N GLN A 25 -14.76 -6.25 -4.07
CA GLN A 25 -16.01 -6.25 -3.29
C GLN A 25 -15.78 -6.53 -1.79
N PHE A 26 -14.74 -7.30 -1.48
CA PHE A 26 -14.38 -7.69 -0.13
C PHE A 26 -13.33 -6.77 0.52
N THR A 27 -12.87 -5.72 -0.18
CA THR A 27 -11.87 -4.79 0.36
C THR A 27 -12.50 -3.56 1.00
N ILE A 28 -13.74 -3.22 0.64
CA ILE A 28 -14.46 -2.11 1.25
C ILE A 28 -14.92 -2.42 2.68
N GLY A 29 -14.99 -1.39 3.52
CA GLY A 29 -15.55 -1.53 4.87
C GLY A 29 -14.61 -2.10 5.93
N GLN A 30 -13.31 -2.21 5.65
CA GLN A 30 -12.32 -2.60 6.66
C GLN A 30 -12.40 -1.71 7.91
N ARG A 31 -12.09 -2.29 9.08
CA ARG A 31 -12.14 -1.64 10.40
C ARG A 31 -10.89 -1.91 11.25
N GLU A 32 -9.82 -2.42 10.65
CA GLU A 32 -8.58 -2.72 11.36
C GLU A 32 -7.87 -1.42 11.79
N GLY A 33 -7.91 -0.41 10.92
CA GLY A 33 -7.34 0.91 11.19
C GLY A 33 -7.48 1.84 9.99
N PRO A 34 -6.90 3.05 10.04
CA PRO A 34 -6.79 3.91 8.87
C PRO A 34 -5.95 3.22 7.79
N SER A 35 -6.41 3.30 6.54
CA SER A 35 -5.62 2.81 5.41
C SER A 35 -4.40 3.71 5.15
N PHE A 36 -3.43 3.21 4.41
CA PHE A 36 -2.29 4.00 3.93
C PHE A 36 -2.72 5.34 3.30
N LEU A 37 -3.77 5.31 2.48
CA LEU A 37 -4.30 6.51 1.83
C LEU A 37 -5.04 7.44 2.81
N ASP A 38 -5.66 6.91 3.86
CA ASP A 38 -6.25 7.75 4.91
C ASP A 38 -5.12 8.54 5.63
N TYR A 39 -4.00 7.90 5.97
CA TYR A 39 -2.83 8.58 6.53
C TYR A 39 -2.20 9.60 5.57
N ALA A 40 -2.09 9.27 4.29
CA ALA A 40 -1.58 10.18 3.27
C ALA A 40 -2.44 11.45 3.17
N ALA A 41 -3.77 11.28 3.13
CA ALA A 41 -4.72 12.39 3.07
C ALA A 41 -4.63 13.31 4.28
N VAL A 42 -4.52 12.75 5.50
CA VAL A 42 -4.35 13.54 6.73
C VAL A 42 -3.02 14.30 6.72
N ASN A 43 -1.92 13.63 6.38
CA ASN A 43 -0.61 14.28 6.33
C ASN A 43 -0.56 15.43 5.31
N MET A 44 -1.22 15.26 4.17
CA MET A 44 -1.36 16.30 3.16
C MET A 44 -2.22 17.46 3.66
N ALA A 45 -3.39 17.17 4.25
CA ALA A 45 -4.32 18.18 4.75
C ALA A 45 -3.70 19.06 5.84
N TYR A 46 -2.89 18.47 6.72
CA TYR A 46 -2.21 19.17 7.80
C TYR A 46 -0.78 19.58 7.48
N ARG A 47 -0.36 19.48 6.21
CA ARG A 47 0.95 19.97 5.73
C ARG A 47 2.15 19.36 6.50
N CYS A 48 2.00 18.12 6.97
CA CYS A 48 3.01 17.48 7.82
C CYS A 48 4.38 17.33 7.13
N THR A 49 4.42 17.34 5.79
CA THR A 49 5.64 17.18 5.00
C THR A 49 6.23 18.50 4.50
N GLU A 50 5.66 19.67 4.85
CA GLU A 50 6.16 20.98 4.37
C GLU A 50 7.59 21.29 4.82
N HIS A 51 8.02 20.75 5.95
CA HIS A 51 9.38 20.92 6.45
C HIS A 51 10.40 20.03 5.74
N CYS A 52 9.95 19.07 4.93
CA CYS A 52 10.82 18.19 4.16
C CYS A 52 11.13 18.79 2.78
N SER A 53 12.37 18.61 2.34
CA SER A 53 12.72 18.83 0.94
C SER A 53 11.96 17.87 0.03
N TYR A 54 11.76 18.27 -1.22
CA TYR A 54 11.13 17.40 -2.21
C TYR A 54 11.92 16.09 -2.36
N LEU A 55 11.23 14.97 -2.12
CA LEU A 55 11.70 13.61 -2.34
C LEU A 55 10.73 12.92 -3.29
N HIS A 56 11.26 12.35 -4.38
CA HIS A 56 10.44 11.58 -5.30
C HIS A 56 10.16 10.19 -4.72
N CYS A 57 8.88 9.85 -4.59
CA CYS A 57 8.42 8.57 -4.10
C CYS A 57 7.73 7.80 -5.22
N GLU A 58 8.15 6.56 -5.45
CA GLU A 58 7.62 5.66 -6.47
C GLU A 58 6.35 4.95 -5.97
N HIS A 59 5.63 4.33 -6.92
CA HIS A 59 4.51 3.42 -6.66
C HIS A 59 3.41 3.95 -5.71
N GLY A 60 3.22 5.27 -5.68
CA GLY A 60 2.21 5.90 -4.82
C GLY A 60 2.64 6.11 -3.37
N GLY A 61 3.93 5.99 -3.06
CA GLY A 61 4.49 6.44 -1.79
C GLY A 61 4.43 7.97 -1.62
N TYR A 62 4.64 8.45 -0.40
CA TYR A 62 4.73 9.88 -0.09
C TYR A 62 5.82 10.17 0.96
N PRO A 63 6.38 11.39 1.04
CA PRO A 63 7.45 11.70 1.97
C PRO A 63 7.06 11.41 3.42
N ASN A 64 7.97 10.77 4.18
CA ASN A 64 7.71 10.46 5.57
C ASN A 64 7.86 11.72 6.43
N PRO A 65 6.79 12.21 7.09
CA PRO A 65 6.85 13.43 7.88
C PRO A 65 7.73 13.30 9.14
N ASN A 66 8.05 12.08 9.57
CA ASN A 66 8.95 11.84 10.71
C ASN A 66 10.41 11.63 10.28
N ASN A 67 10.67 11.42 8.99
CA ASN A 67 12.01 11.24 8.45
C ASN A 67 12.06 11.65 6.97
N CYS A 68 12.44 12.90 6.70
CA CYS A 68 12.47 13.47 5.36
C CYS A 68 13.45 12.79 4.37
N ALA A 69 14.30 11.88 4.82
CA ALA A 69 15.21 11.13 3.97
C ALA A 69 14.57 9.87 3.33
N GLN A 70 13.31 9.56 3.66
CA GLN A 70 12.63 8.37 3.14
C GLN A 70 11.14 8.62 2.89
N CYS A 71 10.57 7.81 2.01
CA CYS A 71 9.14 7.74 1.77
C CYS A 71 8.45 6.76 2.73
N LEU A 72 7.17 7.00 3.02
CA LEU A 72 6.26 5.96 3.47
C LEU A 72 5.74 5.23 2.23
N CYS A 73 5.81 3.91 2.27
CA CYS A 73 5.48 3.06 1.13
C CYS A 73 4.15 2.34 1.35
N PRO A 74 3.32 2.21 0.30
CA PRO A 74 2.18 1.30 0.36
C PRO A 74 2.67 -0.15 0.52
N ASP A 75 1.79 -1.00 1.03
CA ASP A 75 2.09 -2.41 1.28
C ASP A 75 2.63 -3.10 0.03
N GLY A 76 3.69 -3.89 0.19
CA GLY A 76 4.37 -4.58 -0.91
C GLY A 76 5.52 -3.80 -1.55
N PHE A 77 5.77 -2.55 -1.15
CA PHE A 77 6.93 -1.76 -1.59
C PHE A 77 7.85 -1.38 -0.44
N ALA A 78 9.13 -1.20 -0.75
CA ALA A 78 10.19 -0.88 0.20
C ALA A 78 11.31 -0.06 -0.45
N GLY A 79 12.18 0.48 0.40
CA GLY A 79 13.29 1.35 0.00
C GLY A 79 13.03 2.82 0.30
N PRO A 80 14.07 3.67 0.28
CA PRO A 80 13.94 5.08 0.61
C PRO A 80 12.98 5.84 -0.32
N ALA A 81 12.81 5.39 -1.55
CA ALA A 81 11.88 5.96 -2.52
C ALA A 81 10.74 5.00 -2.89
N CYS A 82 10.52 3.91 -2.13
CA CYS A 82 9.57 2.85 -2.47
C CYS A 82 9.85 2.17 -3.82
N GLU A 83 11.13 2.14 -4.20
CA GLU A 83 11.59 1.72 -5.53
C GLU A 83 11.71 0.20 -5.68
N ARG A 84 11.65 -0.56 -4.58
CA ARG A 84 11.81 -2.02 -4.57
C ARG A 84 10.53 -2.70 -4.09
N VAL A 85 10.31 -3.92 -4.56
CA VAL A 85 9.30 -4.81 -3.99
C VAL A 85 9.76 -5.25 -2.60
N GLN A 86 8.86 -5.16 -1.64
CA GLN A 86 9.09 -5.65 -0.28
C GLN A 86 9.28 -7.17 -0.31
N GLN A 87 10.41 -7.64 0.21
CA GLN A 87 10.65 -9.07 0.36
C GLN A 87 9.84 -9.59 1.54
N THR A 88 8.97 -10.56 1.28
CA THR A 88 8.18 -11.26 2.29
C THR A 88 8.30 -12.78 2.08
N PRO A 89 7.95 -13.60 3.08
CA PRO A 89 7.88 -15.05 2.89
C PRO A 89 6.93 -15.48 1.76
N CYS A 90 5.97 -14.62 1.40
CA CYS A 90 4.97 -14.88 0.37
C CYS A 90 5.35 -14.29 -1.01
N GLY A 91 6.49 -13.60 -1.15
CA GLY A 91 6.90 -13.04 -2.43
C GLY A 91 8.13 -12.13 -2.37
N ALA A 92 8.92 -12.13 -3.45
CA ALA A 92 10.06 -11.25 -3.66
C ALA A 92 10.26 -11.00 -5.15
N LEU A 93 11.00 -9.94 -5.49
CA LEU A 93 11.42 -9.67 -6.87
C LEU A 93 12.44 -10.70 -7.32
N ILE A 94 12.11 -11.48 -8.36
CA ILE A 94 13.00 -12.50 -8.93
C ILE A 94 13.75 -11.90 -10.12
N ASN A 95 15.02 -11.59 -9.93
CA ASN A 95 15.90 -11.21 -11.03
C ASN A 95 16.37 -12.46 -11.77
N VAL A 96 15.92 -12.65 -13.01
CA VAL A 96 16.28 -13.81 -13.86
C VAL A 96 17.80 -13.95 -14.03
N LEU A 97 18.55 -12.84 -14.01
CA LEU A 97 20.02 -12.83 -14.05
C LEU A 97 20.69 -13.40 -12.78
N GLN A 98 20.05 -13.30 -11.61
CA GLN A 98 20.57 -13.89 -10.36
C GLN A 98 20.09 -15.34 -10.15
N ALA A 99 18.99 -15.76 -10.78
CA ALA A 99 18.47 -17.12 -10.69
C ALA A 99 19.43 -18.18 -11.29
N ILE A 100 20.24 -17.79 -12.28
CA ILE A 100 21.25 -18.67 -12.89
C ILE A 100 22.45 -18.89 -11.95
N LEU A 101 22.81 -17.91 -11.10
CA LEU A 101 23.91 -18.04 -10.15
C LEU A 101 23.53 -18.88 -8.90
N LEU A 102 22.26 -18.88 -8.50
CA LEU A 102 21.80 -19.68 -7.36
C LEU A 102 21.63 -21.18 -7.67
N HIS A 103 21.55 -21.57 -8.95
CA HIS A 103 21.53 -22.98 -9.35
C HIS A 103 22.91 -23.65 -9.35
N ASN A 104 24.02 -22.88 -9.21
CA ASN A 104 25.39 -23.42 -9.16
C ASN A 104 25.93 -23.57 -7.73
N ILE A 105 25.11 -23.41 -6.68
CA ILE A 105 25.54 -23.57 -5.28
C ILE A 105 24.99 -24.87 -4.64
N HIS A 106 24.20 -25.66 -5.38
CA HIS A 106 23.67 -26.96 -4.92
C HIS A 106 24.06 -28.15 -5.83
N ALA A 107 25.24 -28.09 -6.46
CA ALA A 107 25.86 -29.26 -7.10
C ALA A 107 27.22 -29.56 -6.45
#